data_AF-A0AAF0E9X5-F1
#
_entry.id   AF-A0AAF0E9X5-F1
#
_cell.length_a   1.000
_cell.length_b   1.000
_cell.length_c   1.000
_cell.angle_alpha   90.00
_cell.angle_beta   90.00
_cell.angle_gamma   90.00
#
_symmetry.space_group_name_H-M   'P 1'
#
loop_
_entity.id
_entity.type
_entity.pdbx_description
1 polymer ?
#
loop_
_entity_poly.entity_id
_entity_poly.type
_entity_poly.pdbx_seq_one_letter_code
_entity_poly.pdbx_strand_id
1 'polypeptide(L)'
;MPLNTTHYLTKQGWKGHGTPLDGEKGRGLKKPLIIPQKRNLGGVGQNRDRAVEWWDDIFAVESDAPAGPRRALSTLAKQEHARRMLMSNFVRGEVVGQLSISTEETEVSVIQTQSPATDTSSQDTRDASSSIVAKEHVQSSRQDKKARKHVKAETSDHSNARKEKKRKREKSEECEKKEKRSKREKSEKRSKKEKREKREKRAKKEKREKSPKKKAKD
;
A
#
# COMPACT_ATOMS: atom_id res chain seq x y z
N MET A 1 45.97 -16.23 -4.54
CA MET A 1 45.38 -16.34 -5.89
C MET A 1 43.88 -16.44 -5.78
N PRO A 2 43.08 -15.74 -6.60
CA PRO A 2 41.63 -15.95 -6.67
C PRO A 2 41.33 -17.31 -7.32
N LEU A 3 40.37 -18.06 -6.77
CA LEU A 3 39.98 -19.36 -7.32
C LEU A 3 39.11 -19.17 -8.57
N ASN A 4 39.56 -19.65 -9.72
CA ASN A 4 38.73 -19.73 -10.91
C ASN A 4 37.71 -20.87 -10.76
N THR A 5 36.50 -20.52 -10.31
CA THR A 5 35.41 -21.47 -10.04
C THR A 5 34.91 -22.20 -11.29
N THR A 6 34.93 -21.56 -12.47
CA THR A 6 34.48 -22.23 -13.71
C THR A 6 35.46 -23.33 -14.11
N HIS A 7 36.77 -23.04 -14.08
CA HIS A 7 37.80 -24.03 -14.34
C HIS A 7 37.81 -25.17 -13.29
N TYR A 8 37.50 -24.87 -12.03
CA TYR A 8 37.33 -25.90 -11.01
C TYR A 8 36.14 -26.83 -11.34
N LEU A 9 34.96 -26.27 -11.62
CA LEU A 9 33.76 -27.05 -11.94
C LEU A 9 33.91 -27.88 -13.22
N THR A 10 34.51 -27.32 -14.28
CA THR A 10 34.78 -28.07 -15.52
C THR A 10 35.80 -29.18 -15.32
N LYS A 11 36.81 -29.00 -14.45
CA LYS A 11 37.71 -30.11 -14.03
C LYS A 11 36.94 -31.22 -13.29
N GLN A 12 35.89 -30.89 -12.57
CA GLN A 12 34.98 -31.85 -11.92
C GLN A 12 33.86 -32.37 -12.86
N GLY A 13 34.03 -32.26 -14.19
CA GLY A 13 33.10 -32.83 -15.18
C GLY A 13 31.89 -31.96 -15.53
N TRP A 14 31.77 -30.73 -15.01
CA TRP A 14 30.68 -29.84 -15.42
C TRP A 14 30.86 -29.40 -16.87
N LYS A 15 29.87 -29.74 -17.72
CA LYS A 15 29.83 -29.41 -19.15
C LYS A 15 29.85 -27.90 -19.47
N GLY A 16 29.62 -27.03 -18.48
CA GLY A 16 29.80 -25.59 -18.59
C GLY A 16 28.49 -24.80 -18.71
N HIS A 17 28.63 -23.53 -19.10
CA HIS A 17 27.56 -22.54 -19.00
C HIS A 17 26.29 -22.95 -19.76
N GLY A 18 25.12 -22.79 -19.12
CA GLY A 18 23.83 -23.22 -19.66
C GLY A 18 23.49 -24.70 -19.43
N THR A 19 24.38 -25.50 -18.84
CA THR A 19 24.06 -26.83 -18.27
C THR A 19 24.04 -26.76 -16.74
N PRO A 20 23.14 -27.47 -16.05
CA PRO A 20 23.24 -27.63 -14.60
C PRO A 20 24.35 -28.64 -14.25
N LEU A 21 24.71 -28.72 -12.96
CA LEU A 21 25.70 -29.71 -12.48
C LEU A 21 25.22 -31.16 -12.73
N ASP A 22 23.92 -31.40 -12.62
CA ASP A 22 23.21 -32.65 -12.94
C ASP A 22 23.28 -33.08 -14.44
N GLY A 23 23.93 -32.29 -15.31
CA GLY A 23 23.98 -32.54 -16.76
C GLY A 23 22.73 -32.12 -17.54
N GLU A 24 22.77 -32.28 -18.87
CA GLU A 24 21.77 -31.71 -19.79
C GLU A 24 20.31 -32.16 -19.58
N LYS A 25 20.12 -33.40 -19.11
CA LYS A 25 18.83 -34.02 -18.77
C LYS A 25 18.47 -33.88 -17.28
N GLY A 26 19.32 -33.22 -16.49
CA GLY A 26 19.10 -33.01 -15.06
C GLY A 26 18.00 -31.99 -14.76
N ARG A 27 17.56 -31.96 -13.50
CA ARG A 27 16.48 -31.07 -13.04
C ARG A 27 16.97 -29.69 -12.57
N GLY A 28 18.28 -29.51 -12.40
CA GLY A 28 18.88 -28.23 -12.03
C GLY A 28 18.63 -27.10 -13.04
N LEU A 29 18.58 -25.86 -12.53
CA LEU A 29 18.27 -24.67 -13.31
C LEU A 29 19.45 -24.21 -14.17
N LYS A 30 19.21 -24.02 -15.47
CA LYS A 30 20.19 -23.51 -16.46
C LYS A 30 20.51 -22.02 -16.31
N LYS A 31 19.71 -21.27 -15.54
CA LYS A 31 19.84 -19.83 -15.27
C LYS A 31 19.59 -19.57 -13.78
N PRO A 32 20.29 -18.63 -13.13
CA PRO A 32 20.08 -18.32 -11.72
C PRO A 32 18.69 -17.70 -11.47
N LEU A 33 18.09 -17.99 -10.32
CA LEU A 33 16.82 -17.37 -9.90
C LEU A 33 17.07 -15.90 -9.52
N ILE A 34 16.43 -14.99 -10.24
CA ILE A 34 16.46 -13.56 -9.93
C ILE A 34 15.42 -13.27 -8.84
N ILE A 35 15.86 -13.23 -7.58
CA ILE A 35 14.98 -12.91 -6.45
C ILE A 35 14.79 -11.38 -6.38
N PRO A 36 13.56 -10.85 -6.55
CA PRO A 36 13.31 -9.40 -6.49
C PRO A 36 13.45 -8.88 -5.06
N GLN A 37 14.38 -7.94 -4.84
CA GLN A 37 14.59 -7.36 -3.51
C GLN A 37 13.42 -6.47 -3.06
N LYS A 38 12.99 -6.64 -1.80
CA LYS A 38 11.90 -5.86 -1.19
C LYS A 38 12.30 -4.37 -1.06
N ARG A 39 11.74 -3.51 -1.92
CA ARG A 39 12.13 -2.08 -2.03
C ARG A 39 11.79 -1.22 -0.80
N ASN A 40 10.71 -1.55 -0.08
CA ASN A 40 10.14 -0.79 1.04
C ASN A 40 9.71 -1.76 2.16
N LEU A 41 9.64 -1.29 3.42
CA LEU A 41 9.29 -2.15 4.57
C LEU A 41 7.82 -2.60 4.61
N GLY A 42 6.91 -1.93 3.90
CA GLY A 42 5.46 -2.22 3.90
C GLY A 42 5.06 -3.64 3.49
N GLY A 43 3.77 -3.95 3.61
CA GLY A 43 3.21 -5.28 3.35
C GLY A 43 3.49 -5.82 1.94
N VAL A 44 3.40 -7.15 1.78
CA VAL A 44 3.45 -7.81 0.47
C VAL A 44 2.35 -7.22 -0.42
N GLY A 45 2.62 -7.07 -1.72
CA GLY A 45 1.69 -6.45 -2.67
C GLY A 45 1.62 -4.92 -2.65
N GLN A 46 2.02 -4.22 -1.57
CA GLN A 46 1.92 -2.75 -1.51
C GLN A 46 2.89 -2.00 -2.45
N ASN A 47 3.87 -2.70 -3.05
CA ASN A 47 4.73 -2.18 -4.11
C ASN A 47 4.29 -2.66 -5.52
N ARG A 48 3.08 -3.20 -5.67
CA ARG A 48 2.44 -3.34 -6.98
C ARG A 48 2.02 -1.95 -7.44
N ASP A 49 2.30 -1.59 -8.68
CA ASP A 49 1.82 -0.35 -9.27
C ASP A 49 0.30 -0.45 -9.46
N ARG A 50 -0.47 0.15 -8.53
CA ARG A 50 -1.94 0.31 -8.59
C ARG A 50 -2.38 1.30 -9.70
N ALA A 51 -1.58 1.44 -10.75
CA ALA A 51 -1.73 2.41 -11.81
C ALA A 51 -2.46 1.75 -12.99
N VAL A 52 -3.79 1.69 -12.88
CA VAL A 52 -4.69 0.93 -13.78
C VAL A 52 -4.46 -0.57 -13.68
N GLU A 53 -5.08 -1.20 -12.69
CA GLU A 53 -5.19 -2.65 -12.66
C GLU A 53 -6.30 -3.06 -13.65
N TRP A 54 -5.92 -3.49 -14.86
CA TRP A 54 -6.80 -3.77 -16.01
C TRP A 54 -7.99 -4.73 -15.76
N TRP A 55 -8.02 -5.41 -14.61
CA TRP A 55 -9.14 -6.25 -14.19
C TRP A 55 -10.28 -5.43 -13.55
N ASP A 56 -10.00 -4.26 -12.95
CA ASP A 56 -11.04 -3.32 -12.47
C ASP A 56 -11.90 -2.82 -13.65
N ASP A 57 -11.29 -2.61 -14.82
CA ASP A 57 -11.99 -2.15 -16.03
C ASP A 57 -13.01 -3.18 -16.54
N ILE A 58 -12.77 -4.48 -16.34
CA ILE A 58 -13.71 -5.56 -16.71
C ILE A 58 -14.98 -5.48 -15.85
N PHE A 59 -14.83 -5.43 -14.51
CA PHE A 59 -15.96 -5.28 -13.61
C PHE A 59 -16.63 -3.90 -13.71
N ALA A 60 -15.92 -2.87 -14.19
CA ALA A 60 -16.50 -1.56 -14.49
C ALA A 60 -17.35 -1.54 -15.78
N VAL A 61 -17.26 -2.55 -16.65
CA VAL A 61 -18.15 -2.77 -17.80
C VAL A 61 -19.33 -3.66 -17.41
N GLU A 62 -19.09 -4.73 -16.62
CA GLU A 62 -20.15 -5.61 -16.12
C GLU A 62 -21.16 -4.87 -15.21
N SER A 63 -20.70 -3.84 -14.47
CA SER A 63 -21.55 -2.98 -13.66
C SER A 63 -22.16 -1.83 -14.47
N ASP A 64 -23.09 -2.17 -15.37
CA ASP A 64 -23.83 -1.25 -16.27
C ASP A 64 -24.85 -0.32 -15.54
N ALA A 65 -24.48 0.11 -14.33
CA ALA A 65 -25.17 1.18 -13.61
C ALA A 65 -24.72 2.53 -14.20
N PRO A 66 -25.65 3.42 -14.59
CA PRO A 66 -25.33 4.65 -15.33
C PRO A 66 -24.33 5.50 -14.53
N ALA A 67 -23.25 5.91 -15.22
CA ALA A 67 -22.01 6.41 -14.63
C ALA A 67 -22.13 7.74 -13.85
N GLY A 68 -22.76 7.69 -12.68
CA GLY A 68 -22.68 8.72 -11.67
C GLY A 68 -21.22 8.92 -11.22
N PRO A 69 -20.81 10.14 -10.84
CA PRO A 69 -19.44 10.39 -10.42
C PRO A 69 -19.06 9.48 -9.25
N ARG A 70 -18.13 8.52 -9.45
CA ARG A 70 -17.66 7.59 -8.42
C ARG A 70 -17.09 8.38 -7.23
N ARG A 71 -17.92 8.62 -6.21
CA ARG A 71 -17.58 9.36 -5.00
C ARG A 71 -16.55 8.56 -4.21
N ALA A 72 -15.36 9.14 -4.01
CA ALA A 72 -14.30 8.51 -3.23
C ALA A 72 -14.83 8.10 -1.84
N LEU A 73 -14.36 6.97 -1.31
CA LEU A 73 -14.86 6.38 -0.06
C LEU A 73 -14.89 7.38 1.12
N SER A 74 -13.89 8.26 1.21
CA SER A 74 -13.81 9.34 2.21
C SER A 74 -14.85 10.44 2.06
N THR A 75 -15.42 10.62 0.86
CA THR A 75 -16.57 11.53 0.61
C THR A 75 -17.90 10.82 0.87
N LEU A 76 -18.00 9.53 0.57
CA LEU A 76 -19.17 8.70 0.88
C LEU A 76 -19.38 8.61 2.39
N ALA A 77 -18.33 8.26 3.15
CA ALA A 77 -18.36 8.21 4.62
C ALA A 77 -18.79 9.55 5.27
N LYS A 78 -18.31 10.68 4.75
CA LYS A 78 -18.73 12.01 5.21
C LYS A 78 -20.20 12.31 4.89
N GLN A 79 -20.68 11.90 3.71
CA GLN A 79 -22.08 12.06 3.33
C GLN A 79 -23.02 11.16 4.14
N GLU A 80 -22.62 9.92 4.42
CA GLU A 80 -23.28 8.99 5.35
C GLU A 80 -23.37 9.57 6.76
N HIS A 81 -22.27 10.12 7.30
CA HIS A 81 -22.26 10.74 8.63
C HIS A 81 -23.18 11.95 8.70
N ALA A 82 -23.09 12.86 7.72
CA ALA A 82 -23.98 14.02 7.63
C ALA A 82 -25.46 13.59 7.48
N ARG A 83 -25.75 12.54 6.69
CA ARG A 83 -27.10 11.98 6.58
C ARG A 83 -27.58 11.39 7.90
N ARG A 84 -26.74 10.66 8.65
CA ARG A 84 -27.11 10.14 9.98
C ARG A 84 -27.40 11.27 10.97
N MET A 85 -26.56 12.31 11.04
CA MET A 85 -26.79 13.48 11.90
C MET A 85 -28.04 14.29 11.53
N LEU A 86 -28.40 14.35 10.24
CA LEU A 86 -29.65 14.99 9.82
C LEU A 86 -30.85 14.10 10.15
N MET A 87 -30.77 12.79 9.89
CA MET A 87 -31.89 11.87 10.07
C MET A 87 -32.07 11.34 11.51
N SER A 88 -31.12 11.59 12.43
CA SER A 88 -31.28 11.28 13.87
C SER A 88 -32.30 12.17 14.56
N ASN A 89 -32.52 13.38 14.04
CA ASN A 89 -33.42 14.37 14.64
C ASN A 89 -34.87 14.19 14.15
N PHE A 90 -35.10 13.31 13.19
CA PHE A 90 -36.44 12.92 12.74
C PHE A 90 -36.86 11.69 13.54
N VAL A 91 -37.75 11.90 14.52
CA VAL A 91 -38.48 10.82 15.17
C VAL A 91 -39.18 10.00 14.09
N ARG A 92 -38.82 8.71 13.97
CA ARG A 92 -39.66 7.76 13.24
C ARG A 92 -40.91 7.55 14.07
N GLY A 93 -41.97 8.30 13.75
CA GLY A 93 -43.27 8.15 14.38
C GLY A 93 -43.74 6.71 14.30
N GLU A 94 -44.34 6.24 15.38
CA GLU A 94 -44.95 4.92 15.46
C GLU A 94 -46.08 4.81 14.44
N VAL A 95 -46.14 3.69 13.71
CA VAL A 95 -47.05 3.55 12.57
C VAL A 95 -48.44 3.20 13.07
N VAL A 96 -49.26 4.22 13.31
CA VAL A 96 -50.69 4.10 13.61
C VAL A 96 -51.39 3.45 12.40
N GLY A 97 -51.50 2.12 12.40
CA GLY A 97 -51.90 1.40 11.19
C GLY A 97 -52.14 -0.11 11.29
N GLN A 98 -52.22 -0.72 12.47
CA GLN A 98 -52.71 -2.10 12.64
C GLN A 98 -53.67 -2.20 13.82
N LEU A 99 -54.93 -2.58 13.56
CA LEU A 99 -56.02 -2.61 14.53
C LEU A 99 -56.71 -3.99 14.54
N SER A 100 -56.14 -4.93 15.30
CA SER A 100 -56.74 -6.22 15.68
C SER A 100 -55.89 -6.80 16.83
N ILE A 101 -56.35 -6.83 18.09
CA ILE A 101 -57.27 -7.86 18.64
C ILE A 101 -56.63 -9.26 18.46
N SER A 102 -56.16 -9.98 19.48
CA SER A 102 -56.74 -10.16 20.82
C SER A 102 -55.76 -10.69 21.89
N THR A 103 -56.10 -10.45 23.17
CA THR A 103 -55.87 -11.30 24.38
C THR A 103 -54.47 -11.78 24.83
N GLU A 104 -53.91 -11.00 25.77
CA GLU A 104 -53.41 -11.37 27.13
C GLU A 104 -52.07 -12.13 27.40
N GLU A 105 -51.49 -11.76 28.55
CA GLU A 105 -50.46 -12.40 29.41
C GLU A 105 -49.11 -12.90 28.84
N THR A 106 -48.04 -12.11 29.05
CA THR A 106 -46.85 -12.54 29.84
C THR A 106 -45.98 -11.34 30.26
N GLU A 107 -45.15 -11.53 31.29
CA GLU A 107 -44.69 -10.43 32.15
C GLU A 107 -43.31 -9.81 31.85
N VAL A 108 -43.14 -8.64 32.47
CA VAL A 108 -41.98 -7.75 32.58
C VAL A 108 -40.63 -8.45 32.79
N SER A 109 -39.59 -8.02 32.07
CA SER A 109 -38.23 -7.93 32.63
C SER A 109 -37.40 -6.83 31.94
N VAL A 110 -36.83 -5.93 32.75
CA VAL A 110 -35.93 -4.86 32.30
C VAL A 110 -34.59 -5.03 33.02
N ILE A 111 -33.52 -5.35 32.28
CA ILE A 111 -32.15 -5.32 32.82
C ILE A 111 -31.21 -4.53 31.91
N GLN A 112 -30.60 -3.52 32.52
CA GLN A 112 -29.54 -2.65 32.03
C GLN A 112 -28.17 -3.28 32.32
N THR A 113 -27.20 -3.18 31.41
CA THR A 113 -25.77 -3.36 31.72
C THR A 113 -24.92 -2.28 31.06
N GLN A 114 -23.78 -1.95 31.66
CA GLN A 114 -22.96 -0.76 31.37
C GLN A 114 -21.53 -1.12 30.94
N SER A 115 -20.75 -0.09 30.57
CA SER A 115 -19.36 -0.16 30.10
C SER A 115 -18.33 -0.55 31.17
N PRO A 116 -17.23 -1.23 30.80
CA PRO A 116 -16.05 -1.42 31.65
C PRO A 116 -15.01 -0.29 31.51
N ALA A 117 -14.19 -0.11 32.55
CA ALA A 117 -12.99 0.73 32.56
C ALA A 117 -11.82 0.01 33.30
N THR A 118 -10.67 0.66 33.38
CA THR A 118 -9.41 0.22 34.05
C THR A 118 -9.61 -0.16 35.53
N ASP A 119 -8.76 -0.97 36.20
CA ASP A 119 -7.32 -0.70 36.40
C ASP A 119 -6.43 -1.93 36.84
N THR A 120 -5.32 -1.65 37.55
CA THR A 120 -4.06 -2.42 37.63
C THR A 120 -3.80 -3.15 38.98
N SER A 121 -2.77 -4.02 39.04
CA SER A 121 -2.04 -4.52 40.26
C SER A 121 -2.57 -5.82 40.93
N SER A 122 -1.81 -6.74 41.57
CA SER A 122 -0.37 -7.14 41.60
C SER A 122 -0.20 -8.44 42.46
N GLN A 123 1.04 -8.98 42.57
CA GLN A 123 1.56 -10.01 43.50
C GLN A 123 1.27 -11.50 43.15
N ASP A 124 2.26 -12.43 43.09
CA ASP A 124 3.23 -13.01 44.08
C ASP A 124 2.59 -14.14 44.94
N THR A 125 3.20 -15.31 45.27
CA THR A 125 4.59 -15.84 45.21
C THR A 125 4.63 -17.38 44.98
N ARG A 126 5.80 -17.97 44.61
CA ARG A 126 6.46 -19.25 45.08
C ARG A 126 5.64 -20.56 45.32
N ASP A 127 6.10 -21.80 45.11
CA ASP A 127 7.26 -22.48 44.46
C ASP A 127 6.75 -23.93 44.07
N ALA A 128 7.37 -25.14 44.12
CA ALA A 128 8.70 -25.66 44.50
C ALA A 128 9.03 -27.07 43.91
N SER A 129 10.23 -27.21 43.34
CA SER A 129 11.27 -28.24 43.63
C SER A 129 11.04 -29.77 43.54
N SER A 130 11.67 -30.40 42.54
CA SER A 130 12.46 -31.67 42.63
C SER A 130 13.45 -31.71 41.45
N SER A 131 14.77 -31.66 41.65
CA SER A 131 15.71 -32.80 41.88
C SER A 131 15.63 -33.89 40.79
N ILE A 132 16.73 -34.24 40.10
CA ILE A 132 17.84 -35.04 40.64
C ILE A 132 19.22 -34.70 40.01
N VAL A 133 20.27 -34.88 40.82
CA VAL A 133 21.74 -34.90 40.59
C VAL A 133 22.18 -35.77 39.39
N ALA A 134 23.35 -35.69 38.73
CA ALA A 134 24.68 -35.06 38.95
C ALA A 134 25.38 -34.89 37.54
N LYS A 135 26.69 -34.79 37.22
CA LYS A 135 28.08 -34.60 37.77
C LYS A 135 29.00 -34.41 36.50
N GLU A 136 30.26 -33.97 36.44
CA GLU A 136 31.25 -33.42 37.39
C GLU A 136 32.32 -32.54 36.66
N HIS A 137 32.75 -31.43 37.30
CA HIS A 137 34.09 -30.81 37.40
C HIS A 137 35.23 -30.96 36.33
N VAL A 138 35.87 -29.84 35.94
CA VAL A 138 37.34 -29.55 35.83
C VAL A 138 37.58 -28.12 35.26
N GLN A 139 38.82 -27.58 35.33
CA GLN A 139 39.14 -26.14 35.40
C GLN A 139 39.92 -25.54 34.19
N SER A 140 40.15 -24.21 34.27
CA SER A 140 41.07 -23.36 33.47
C SER A 140 40.53 -22.83 32.12
N SER A 141 41.05 -21.73 31.52
CA SER A 141 42.23 -20.91 31.87
C SER A 141 42.02 -19.40 31.60
N ARG A 142 43.00 -18.54 31.97
CA ARG A 142 42.91 -17.06 31.89
C ARG A 142 43.66 -16.45 30.68
N GLN A 143 43.12 -16.49 29.45
CA GLN A 143 43.70 -15.75 28.32
C GLN A 143 42.68 -15.20 27.31
N ASP A 144 41.91 -14.14 27.65
CA ASP A 144 41.14 -13.43 26.60
C ASP A 144 40.79 -11.94 26.91
N LYS A 145 41.76 -11.03 26.71
CA LYS A 145 41.54 -9.56 26.87
C LYS A 145 42.27 -8.64 25.85
N LYS A 146 42.90 -9.16 24.79
CA LYS A 146 43.64 -8.33 23.81
C LYS A 146 42.98 -8.14 22.43
N ALA A 147 41.93 -8.88 22.08
CA ALA A 147 41.31 -8.82 20.74
C ALA A 147 40.45 -7.57 20.44
N ARG A 148 40.26 -6.64 21.40
CA ARG A 148 39.14 -5.68 21.37
C ARG A 148 39.41 -4.26 20.82
N LYS A 149 40.57 -3.99 20.18
CA LYS A 149 40.94 -2.62 19.75
C LYS A 149 41.04 -2.38 18.23
N HIS A 150 41.15 -3.42 17.39
CA HIS A 150 41.42 -3.25 15.95
C HIS A 150 40.18 -3.15 15.03
N VAL A 151 38.98 -3.53 15.52
CA VAL A 151 37.73 -3.62 14.73
C VAL A 151 37.06 -2.24 14.49
N LYS A 152 37.61 -1.15 15.04
CA LYS A 152 36.93 0.17 15.11
C LYS A 152 37.29 1.15 13.98
N ALA A 153 38.12 0.75 13.02
CA ALA A 153 38.50 1.60 11.87
C ALA A 153 37.58 1.34 10.65
N GLU A 154 37.54 0.09 10.17
CA GLU A 154 36.90 -0.31 8.90
C GLU A 154 35.37 -0.15 8.86
N THR A 155 34.73 0.01 10.02
CA THR A 155 33.28 0.25 10.12
C THR A 155 32.85 1.68 9.75
N SER A 156 33.80 2.60 9.55
CA SER A 156 33.51 4.01 9.24
C SER A 156 33.13 4.24 7.77
N ASP A 157 33.89 3.74 6.80
CA ASP A 157 33.71 4.05 5.37
C ASP A 157 32.40 3.55 4.76
N HIS A 158 31.96 2.34 5.16
CA HIS A 158 30.65 1.81 4.76
C HIS A 158 29.47 2.69 5.21
N SER A 159 29.61 3.49 6.26
CA SER A 159 28.57 4.44 6.68
C SER A 159 28.40 5.60 5.69
N ASN A 160 29.51 6.14 5.16
CA ASN A 160 29.52 7.24 4.21
C ASN A 160 28.98 6.81 2.84
N ALA A 161 29.43 5.67 2.31
CA ALA A 161 28.92 5.12 1.05
C ALA A 161 27.38 4.89 1.09
N ARG A 162 26.84 4.42 2.22
CA ARG A 162 25.40 4.25 2.42
C ARG A 162 24.64 5.59 2.48
N LYS A 163 25.23 6.60 3.13
CA LYS A 163 24.68 7.96 3.27
C LYS A 163 24.64 8.69 1.92
N GLU A 164 25.67 8.54 1.09
CA GLU A 164 25.72 9.13 -0.25
C GLU A 164 24.74 8.45 -1.23
N LYS A 165 24.65 7.11 -1.21
CA LYS A 165 23.69 6.36 -2.02
C LYS A 165 22.24 6.74 -1.70
N LYS A 166 21.92 7.04 -0.43
CA LYS A 166 20.63 7.59 -0.02
C LYS A 166 20.38 8.99 -0.64
N ARG A 167 21.32 9.93 -0.48
CA ARG A 167 21.23 11.29 -1.06
C ARG A 167 21.04 11.28 -2.58
N LYS A 168 21.75 10.41 -3.30
CA LYS A 168 21.62 10.27 -4.77
C LYS A 168 20.20 9.82 -5.16
N ARG A 169 19.61 8.87 -4.43
CA ARG A 169 18.22 8.42 -4.64
C ARG A 169 17.19 9.52 -4.34
N GLU A 170 17.34 10.22 -3.22
CA GLU A 170 16.45 11.33 -2.83
C GLU A 170 16.44 12.43 -3.90
N LYS A 171 17.61 12.81 -4.42
CA LYS A 171 17.73 13.79 -5.51
C LYS A 171 17.05 13.34 -6.80
N SER A 172 17.16 12.05 -7.19
CA SER A 172 16.44 11.53 -8.36
C SER A 172 14.92 11.52 -8.19
N GLU A 173 14.41 11.11 -7.02
CA GLU A 173 12.98 11.11 -6.74
C GLU A 173 12.39 12.53 -6.70
N GLU A 174 13.18 13.54 -6.29
CA GLU A 174 12.77 14.95 -6.33
C GLU A 174 12.72 15.50 -7.76
N CYS A 175 13.72 15.20 -8.60
CA CYS A 175 13.74 15.58 -10.01
C CYS A 175 12.54 15.00 -10.77
N GLU A 176 12.24 13.72 -10.59
CA GLU A 176 11.09 13.07 -11.24
C GLU A 176 9.74 13.68 -10.81
N LYS A 177 9.60 14.03 -9.51
CA LYS A 177 8.40 14.73 -9.00
C LYS A 177 8.25 16.13 -9.61
N LYS A 178 9.36 16.89 -9.74
CA LYS A 178 9.37 18.21 -10.41
C LYS A 178 8.99 18.09 -11.89
N GLU A 179 9.52 17.10 -12.59
CA GLU A 179 9.21 16.86 -14.00
C GLU A 179 7.72 16.49 -14.20
N LYS A 180 7.19 15.53 -13.43
CA LYS A 180 5.77 15.12 -13.47
C LYS A 180 4.83 16.30 -13.17
N ARG A 181 5.18 17.18 -12.23
CA ARG A 181 4.43 18.41 -11.94
C ARG A 181 4.41 19.36 -13.15
N SER A 182 5.58 19.61 -13.77
CA SER A 182 5.67 20.49 -14.95
C SER A 182 4.88 19.95 -16.16
N LYS A 183 4.91 18.63 -16.40
CA LYS A 183 4.15 17.96 -17.46
C LYS A 183 2.63 18.14 -17.26
N ARG A 184 2.14 17.94 -16.03
CA ARG A 184 0.72 18.15 -15.66
C ARG A 184 0.27 19.60 -15.83
N GLU A 185 1.10 20.56 -15.40
CA GLU A 185 0.77 21.98 -15.54
C GLU A 185 0.73 22.42 -17.02
N LYS A 186 1.62 21.87 -17.86
CA LYS A 186 1.67 22.13 -19.31
C LYS A 186 0.46 21.55 -20.06
N SER A 187 -0.05 20.38 -19.67
CA SER A 187 -1.29 19.82 -20.26
C SER A 187 -2.55 20.55 -19.77
N GLU A 188 -2.60 20.99 -18.52
CA GLU A 188 -3.70 21.80 -18.00
C GLU A 188 -3.77 23.18 -18.69
N LYS A 189 -2.62 23.85 -18.87
CA LYS A 189 -2.53 25.11 -19.64
C LYS A 189 -2.98 24.95 -21.10
N ARG A 190 -2.65 23.81 -21.75
CA ARG A 190 -3.13 23.50 -23.12
C ARG A 190 -4.65 23.33 -23.18
N SER A 191 -5.23 22.47 -22.35
CA SER A 191 -6.69 22.24 -22.34
C SER A 191 -7.51 23.47 -21.92
N LYS A 192 -6.97 24.34 -21.05
CA LYS A 192 -7.57 25.66 -20.76
C LYS A 192 -7.56 26.59 -21.97
N LYS A 193 -6.48 26.64 -22.76
CA LYS A 193 -6.42 27.43 -24.02
C LYS A 193 -7.44 26.92 -25.04
N GLU A 194 -7.48 25.61 -25.27
CA GLU A 194 -8.40 24.97 -26.22
C GLU A 194 -9.88 25.24 -25.86
N LYS A 195 -10.26 25.09 -24.58
CA LYS A 195 -11.61 25.40 -24.10
C LYS A 195 -12.00 26.87 -24.30
N ARG A 196 -11.05 27.82 -24.17
CA ARG A 196 -11.28 29.25 -24.47
C ARG A 196 -11.54 29.48 -25.95
N GLU A 197 -10.70 28.92 -26.82
CA GLU A 197 -10.84 29.04 -28.28
C GLU A 197 -12.16 28.42 -28.80
N LYS A 198 -12.54 27.26 -28.27
CA LYS A 198 -13.81 26.58 -28.60
C LYS A 198 -15.04 27.38 -28.15
N ARG A 199 -14.96 28.12 -27.03
CA ARG A 199 -15.99 29.09 -26.61
C ARG A 199 -16.06 30.30 -27.54
N GLU A 200 -14.92 30.87 -27.91
CA GLU A 200 -14.87 32.05 -28.80
C GLU A 200 -15.42 31.74 -30.20
N LYS A 201 -15.06 30.58 -30.77
CA LYS A 201 -15.60 30.10 -32.05
C LYS A 201 -17.12 29.93 -32.02
N ARG A 202 -17.69 29.45 -30.90
CA ARG A 202 -19.16 29.38 -30.70
C ARG A 202 -19.81 30.76 -30.66
N ALA A 203 -19.28 31.68 -29.85
CA ALA A 203 -19.80 33.05 -29.75
C ALA A 203 -19.74 33.82 -31.09
N LYS A 204 -18.70 33.57 -31.90
CA LYS A 204 -18.59 34.12 -33.26
C LYS A 204 -19.63 33.53 -34.23
N LYS A 205 -19.98 32.24 -34.14
CA LYS A 205 -21.06 31.64 -34.93
C LYS A 205 -22.43 32.23 -34.57
N GLU A 206 -22.72 32.29 -33.27
CA GLU A 206 -23.99 32.81 -32.74
C GLU A 206 -24.24 34.28 -33.15
N LYS A 207 -23.21 35.13 -33.13
CA LYS A 207 -23.32 36.52 -33.61
C LYS A 207 -23.63 36.63 -35.10
N ARG A 208 -23.10 35.73 -35.95
CA ARG A 208 -23.43 35.71 -37.39
C ARG A 208 -24.87 35.25 -37.64
N GLU A 209 -25.36 34.30 -36.85
CA GLU A 209 -26.74 33.80 -36.93
C GLU A 209 -27.77 34.81 -36.42
N LYS A 210 -27.41 35.61 -35.41
CA LYS A 210 -28.24 36.70 -34.87
C LYS A 210 -28.12 38.04 -35.64
N SER A 211 -27.40 38.07 -36.76
CA SER A 211 -27.33 39.26 -37.65
C SER A 211 -28.56 39.26 -38.58
N PRO A 212 -29.53 40.18 -38.41
CA PRO A 212 -30.81 40.09 -39.13
C PRO A 212 -30.65 40.42 -40.62
N LYS A 213 -31.44 39.75 -41.48
CA LYS A 213 -31.52 39.97 -42.94
C LYS A 213 -32.23 41.29 -43.31
N LYS A 214 -31.74 42.44 -42.83
CA LYS A 214 -32.27 43.79 -43.13
C LYS A 214 -31.82 44.33 -44.51
N LYS A 215 -31.89 43.51 -45.58
CA LYS A 215 -31.71 43.92 -46.99
C LYS A 215 -32.39 42.91 -47.94
N ALA A 216 -33.71 43.03 -48.14
CA ALA A 216 -34.48 42.42 -49.23
C ALA A 216 -35.98 42.77 -49.10
N LYS A 217 -36.35 44.04 -49.31
CA LYS A 217 -37.70 44.49 -49.66
C LYS A 217 -37.67 45.99 -50.02
N ASP A 218 -37.23 46.22 -51.24
CA ASP A 218 -37.79 47.24 -52.13
C ASP A 218 -38.67 46.46 -53.14
#